data_AF-A0A7J6DXM7-F1
#
_entry.id   AF-A0A7J6DXM7-F1
#
_cell.length_a   1.000
_cell.length_b   1.000
_cell.length_c   1.000
_cell.angle_alpha   90.00
_cell.angle_beta   90.00
_cell.angle_gamma   90.00
#
_symmetry.space_group_name_H-M   'P 1'
#
loop_
_entity.id
_entity.type
_entity.pdbx_description
1 polymer ?
#
loop_
_entity_poly.entity_id
_entity_poly.type
_entity_poly.pdbx_seq_one_letter_code
_entity_poly.pdbx_strand_id
1 'polypeptide(L)'
;MKSSISLILIILVKLLQLGHLSSSPTIIIASFDDADPPPPELVQYDFFYFVQTWPGFGSKKDKKLVPNSFTIHGLWPQRKKGRMPDCPTTPRFQPKIEWLL
;
A
#
# COMPACT_ATOMS: atom_id res chain seq x y z
N MET A 1 12.37 -11.08 53.55
CA MET A 1 12.49 -11.56 52.15
C MET A 1 11.16 -11.51 51.36
N LYS A 2 10.35 -10.45 51.50
CA LYS A 2 9.05 -10.31 50.78
C LYS A 2 9.01 -9.15 49.77
N SER A 3 10.06 -8.33 49.73
CA SER A 3 10.09 -7.10 48.93
C SER A 3 10.52 -7.34 47.46
N SER A 4 11.42 -8.30 47.21
CA SER A 4 11.98 -8.53 45.86
C SER A 4 11.01 -9.16 44.87
N ILE A 5 10.05 -9.96 45.35
CA ILE A 5 9.06 -10.65 44.49
C ILE A 5 8.08 -9.64 43.89
N SER A 6 7.73 -8.59 44.64
CA SER A 6 6.82 -7.53 44.18
C SER A 6 7.42 -6.74 43.01
N LEU A 7 8.71 -6.41 43.08
CA LEU A 7 9.39 -5.65 42.03
C LEU A 7 9.48 -6.44 40.71
N ILE A 8 9.77 -7.74 40.80
CA ILE A 8 9.86 -8.63 39.62
C ILE A 8 8.49 -8.73 38.93
N LEU A 9 7.40 -8.83 39.71
CA LEU A 9 6.05 -8.88 39.14
C LEU A 9 5.69 -7.59 38.39
N ILE A 10 6.04 -6.43 38.94
CA ILE A 10 5.80 -5.12 38.30
C ILE A 10 6.58 -5.00 36.99
N ILE A 11 7.83 -5.46 36.94
CA ILE A 11 8.66 -5.44 35.73
C ILE A 11 8.05 -6.35 34.65
N LEU A 12 7.62 -7.55 35.01
CA LEU A 12 7.01 -8.50 34.06
C LEU A 12 5.70 -7.96 33.47
N VAL A 13 4.85 -7.32 34.29
CA VAL A 13 3.61 -6.68 33.80
C VAL A 13 3.91 -5.55 32.82
N LYS A 14 4.92 -4.72 33.07
CA LYS A 14 5.32 -3.65 32.14
C LYS A 14 5.91 -4.19 30.83
N LEU A 15 6.69 -5.26 30.88
CA LEU A 15 7.23 -5.91 29.66
C LEU A 15 6.12 -6.54 28.82
N LEU A 16 5.09 -7.11 29.46
CA LEU A 16 3.93 -7.67 28.78
C LEU A 16 3.09 -6.57 28.07
N GLN A 17 2.98 -5.38 28.66
CA GLN A 17 2.30 -4.25 28.03
C GLN A 17 3.08 -3.63 26.85
N LEU A 18 4.41 -3.68 26.87
CA LEU A 18 5.26 -3.19 25.78
C LEU A 18 5.24 -4.10 24.55
N GLY A 19 4.90 -5.39 24.72
CA GLY A 19 4.78 -6.36 23.62
C GLY A 19 3.56 -6.19 22.73
N HIS A 20 2.63 -5.28 23.07
CA HIS A 20 1.38 -5.06 22.32
C HIS A 20 1.41 -3.84 21.40
N LEU A 21 2.57 -3.22 21.20
CA LEU A 21 2.82 -2.25 20.11
C LEU A 21 3.00 -2.99 18.78
N SER A 22 2.02 -3.83 18.42
CA SER A 22 1.88 -4.33 17.06
C SER A 22 1.38 -3.16 16.22
N SER A 23 2.29 -2.54 15.49
CA SER A 23 2.03 -1.51 14.49
C SER A 23 0.95 -1.99 13.51
N SER A 24 -0.29 -1.56 13.72
CA SER A 24 -1.32 -1.68 12.69
C SER A 24 -0.83 -0.91 11.46
N PRO A 25 -0.75 -1.54 10.28
CA PRO A 25 -0.45 -0.82 9.07
C PRO A 25 -1.60 0.17 8.80
N THR A 26 -1.30 1.46 8.85
CA THR A 26 -2.23 2.52 8.42
C THR A 26 -2.49 2.34 6.93
N ILE A 27 -3.68 1.87 6.58
CA ILE A 27 -4.16 1.81 5.20
C ILE A 27 -4.71 3.20 4.86
N ILE A 28 -3.98 3.96 4.04
CA ILE A 28 -4.49 5.22 3.47
C ILE A 28 -5.25 4.86 2.20
N ILE A 29 -6.58 4.96 2.24
CA ILE A 29 -7.44 4.86 1.06
C ILE A 29 -7.58 6.27 0.50
N ALA A 30 -6.95 6.56 -0.65
CA ALA A 30 -7.17 7.80 -1.36
C ALA A 30 -8.48 7.70 -2.15
N SER A 31 -9.49 8.50 -1.78
CA SER A 31 -10.69 8.74 -2.59
C SER A 31 -10.43 9.96 -3.46
N PHE A 32 -10.56 9.83 -4.77
CA PHE A 32 -10.50 10.94 -5.71
C PHE A 32 -11.92 11.27 -6.16
N ASP A 33 -12.53 12.24 -5.50
CA ASP A 33 -13.82 12.80 -5.88
C ASP A 33 -13.57 14.07 -6.73
N ASP A 34 -13.33 13.90 -8.02
CA ASP A 34 -13.43 14.99 -9.00
C ASP A 34 -14.40 14.53 -10.10
N ALA A 35 -15.61 15.09 -10.08
CA ALA A 35 -16.72 14.71 -10.94
C ALA A 35 -16.66 15.41 -12.32
N ASP A 36 -16.74 14.61 -13.40
CA ASP A 36 -17.02 14.98 -14.80
C ASP A 36 -17.22 13.66 -15.62
N PRO A 37 -17.43 13.71 -16.95
CA PRO A 37 -18.65 13.70 -17.79
C PRO A 37 -19.43 12.34 -17.78
N PRO A 38 -20.58 12.20 -18.48
CA PRO A 38 -21.35 10.95 -18.49
C PRO A 38 -20.51 9.74 -18.93
N PRO A 39 -20.68 8.57 -18.30
CA PRO A 39 -19.68 7.51 -18.38
C PRO A 39 -19.53 6.98 -19.81
N PRO A 40 -18.31 6.93 -20.38
CA PRO A 40 -18.05 5.95 -21.43
C PRO A 40 -18.42 4.57 -20.86
N GLU A 41 -18.99 3.69 -21.70
CA GLU A 41 -19.43 2.33 -21.33
C GLU A 41 -18.49 1.74 -20.26
N LEU A 42 -19.02 1.58 -19.03
CA LEU A 42 -18.18 1.34 -17.87
C LEU A 42 -17.33 0.09 -18.09
N VAL A 43 -16.02 0.26 -18.12
CA VAL A 43 -15.07 -0.86 -18.18
C VAL A 43 -15.29 -1.70 -16.93
N GLN A 44 -16.00 -2.82 -17.10
CA GLN A 44 -16.35 -3.68 -15.97
C GLN A 44 -15.13 -4.48 -15.51
N TYR A 45 -14.85 -4.37 -14.20
CA TYR A 45 -13.87 -5.15 -13.47
C TYR A 45 -14.50 -5.71 -12.17
N ASP A 46 -13.90 -6.76 -11.62
CA ASP A 46 -14.37 -7.43 -10.39
C ASP A 46 -13.49 -7.08 -9.19
N PHE A 47 -12.18 -6.95 -9.38
CA PHE A 47 -11.20 -6.65 -8.34
C PHE A 47 -9.93 -6.04 -8.95
N PHE A 48 -9.02 -5.59 -8.09
CA PHE A 48 -7.71 -5.10 -8.49
C PHE A 48 -6.61 -6.00 -7.94
N TYR A 49 -5.56 -6.23 -8.74
CA TYR A 49 -4.27 -6.62 -8.20
C TYR A 49 -3.50 -5.37 -7.79
N PHE A 50 -3.18 -5.28 -6.50
CA PHE A 50 -2.17 -4.35 -6.00
C PHE A 50 -0.82 -5.04 -6.06
N VAL A 51 0.03 -4.60 -7.00
CA VAL A 51 1.31 -5.25 -7.29
C VAL A 51 2.44 -4.42 -6.70
N GLN A 52 3.29 -5.09 -5.93
CA GLN A 52 4.52 -4.52 -5.39
C GLN A 52 5.74 -5.21 -6.01
N THR A 53 6.83 -4.48 -6.23
CA THR A 53 8.08 -5.02 -6.75
C THR A 53 9.19 -4.89 -5.72
N TRP A 54 9.95 -5.99 -5.54
CA TRP A 54 11.22 -5.92 -4.82
C TRP A 54 12.28 -5.34 -5.76
N PRO A 55 12.86 -4.19 -5.47
CA PRO A 55 13.65 -3.47 -6.46
C PRO A 55 15.06 -4.05 -6.64
N GLY A 56 15.48 -5.00 -5.78
CA GLY A 56 16.67 -5.83 -6.00
C GLY A 56 16.49 -6.92 -7.06
N PHE A 57 15.27 -7.17 -7.53
CA PHE A 57 14.97 -8.14 -8.58
C PHE A 57 14.90 -7.43 -9.94
N GLY A 58 15.85 -7.70 -10.85
CA GLY A 58 15.84 -7.19 -12.23
C GLY A 58 16.80 -6.03 -12.55
N SER A 59 17.32 -5.30 -11.56
CA SER A 59 18.31 -4.23 -11.79
C SER A 59 19.74 -4.74 -11.66
N LYS A 60 20.40 -5.02 -12.80
CA LYS A 60 21.86 -5.26 -12.85
C LYS A 60 22.69 -4.03 -13.18
N LYS A 61 22.06 -2.87 -13.45
CA LYS A 61 22.78 -1.67 -13.87
C LYS A 61 22.21 -0.46 -13.11
N ASP A 62 23.14 0.33 -12.58
CA ASP A 62 22.95 1.59 -11.86
C ASP A 62 22.43 1.49 -10.42
N LYS A 63 23.38 1.30 -9.50
CA LYS A 63 23.24 1.33 -8.03
C LYS A 63 22.91 2.74 -7.49
N LYS A 64 22.07 3.54 -8.16
CA LYS A 64 21.64 4.83 -7.62
C LYS A 64 20.37 4.63 -6.82
N LEU A 65 20.53 4.62 -5.49
CA LEU A 65 19.49 4.83 -4.48
C LEU A 65 18.22 4.02 -4.71
N VAL A 66 18.37 2.69 -4.73
CA VAL A 66 17.22 1.80 -4.78
C VAL A 66 16.64 1.66 -3.36
N PRO A 67 15.32 1.89 -3.14
CA PRO A 67 14.70 1.68 -1.84
C PRO A 67 14.92 0.25 -1.33
N ASN A 68 15.24 0.07 -0.04
CA ASN A 68 15.36 -1.26 0.56
C ASN A 68 14.00 -1.78 1.07
N SER A 69 12.96 -1.56 0.28
CA SER A 69 11.59 -1.94 0.60
C SER A 69 10.84 -2.21 -0.70
N PHE A 70 9.75 -2.96 -0.60
CA PHE A 70 8.82 -3.11 -1.71
C PHE A 70 8.32 -1.72 -2.16
N THR A 71 8.32 -1.50 -3.47
CA THR A 71 7.74 -0.30 -4.08
C THR A 71 6.48 -0.66 -4.87
N ILE A 72 5.61 0.32 -5.09
CA ILE A 72 4.41 0.12 -5.90
C ILE A 72 4.84 -0.13 -7.34
N HIS A 73 4.38 -1.24 -7.92
CA HIS A 73 4.57 -1.55 -9.33
C HIS A 73 3.39 -1.05 -10.15
N GLY A 74 2.17 -1.35 -9.69
CA GLY A 74 0.95 -0.94 -10.37
C GLY A 74 -0.31 -1.45 -9.70
N LEU A 75 -1.42 -0.90 -10.14
CA LEU A 75 -2.76 -1.33 -9.78
C LEU A 75 -3.46 -1.81 -11.05
N TRP A 76 -3.78 -3.10 -11.12
CA TRP A 76 -4.27 -3.72 -12.36
C TRP A 76 -5.70 -4.21 -12.17
N PRO A 77 -6.70 -3.66 -12.88
CA PRO A 77 -8.06 -4.16 -12.80
C PRO A 77 -8.14 -5.55 -13.44
N GLN A 78 -9.00 -6.40 -12.89
CA GLN A 78 -9.15 -7.80 -13.29
C GLN A 78 -10.60 -8.24 -13.29
N ARG A 79 -10.90 -9.23 -14.13
CA ARG A 79 -12.17 -9.96 -14.11
C ARG A 79 -11.96 -11.34 -13.45
N LYS A 80 -12.98 -11.88 -12.78
CA LYS A 80 -12.98 -13.21 -12.11
C LYS A 80 -12.56 -14.35 -13.04
N LYS A 81 -12.75 -14.19 -14.34
CA LYS A 81 -12.34 -15.17 -15.37
C LYS A 81 -10.86 -15.06 -15.77
N GLY A 82 -10.05 -14.30 -15.01
CA GLY A 82 -8.61 -14.13 -15.24
C GLY A 82 -8.25 -13.29 -16.48
N ARG A 83 -9.22 -12.56 -17.05
CA ARG A 83 -8.99 -11.66 -18.18
C ARG A 83 -8.86 -10.23 -17.69
N MET A 84 -7.90 -9.51 -18.24
CA MET A 84 -7.81 -8.06 -18.06
C MET A 84 -9.02 -7.40 -18.74
N PRO A 85 -9.62 -6.35 -18.15
CA PRO A 85 -10.67 -5.60 -18.81
C PRO A 85 -10.13 -4.98 -20.10
N ASP A 86 -11.00 -4.90 -21.10
CA ASP A 86 -10.71 -4.13 -22.30
C ASP A 86 -10.94 -2.65 -21.98
N CYS A 87 -9.92 -1.82 -22.17
CA CYS A 87 -9.99 -0.38 -21.95
C CYS A 87 -10.04 0.30 -23.32
N PRO A 88 -11.25 0.60 -23.85
CA PRO A 88 -11.42 1.09 -25.21
C PRO A 88 -10.80 2.47 -25.43
N THR A 89 -10.61 3.23 -24.34
CA THR A 89 -9.87 4.48 -24.32
C THR A 89 -8.82 4.41 -23.23
N THR A 90 -7.56 4.68 -23.61
CA THR A 90 -6.51 5.03 -22.65
C THR A 90 -6.37 6.54 -22.70
N PRO A 91 -7.07 7.30 -21.84
CA PRO A 91 -6.83 8.74 -21.77
C PRO A 91 -5.34 8.97 -21.51
N ARG A 92 -4.76 9.99 -22.13
CA ARG A 92 -3.36 10.33 -21.85
C ARG A 92 -3.24 10.70 -20.39
N PHE A 93 -2.22 10.18 -19.73
CA PHE A 93 -1.90 10.56 -18.37
C PHE A 93 -1.65 12.07 -18.31
N GLN A 94 -2.44 12.77 -17.50
CA GLN A 94 -2.27 14.18 -17.20
C GLN A 94 -1.86 14.29 -15.74
N PRO A 95 -0.59 14.61 -15.43
CA PRO A 95 -0.20 14.82 -14.05
C PRO A 95 -0.95 16.05 -13.52
N LYS A 96 -1.78 15.86 -12.49
CA LYS A 96 -2.34 16.97 -11.71
C LYS A 96 -1.22 17.48 -10.82
N ILE A 97 -0.47 18.45 -11.33
CA ILE A 97 0.58 19.11 -10.58
C ILE A 97 -0.07 20.22 -9.75
N GLU A 98 -0.77 19.83 -8.68
CA GLU A 98 -1.10 20.76 -7.61
C GLU A 98 0.15 20.90 -6.75
N TRP A 99 1.05 21.79 -7.17
CA TRP A 99 2.07 22.26 -6.24
C TRP A 99 1.35 23.03 -5.15
N LEU A 100 1.48 22.55 -3.92
CA LEU A 100 1.18 23.27 -2.68
C LEU A 100 1.91 24.63 -2.71
N LEU A 101 1.21 25.68 -3.13
CA LEU A 101 1.55 27.08 -2.90
C LEU A 101 0.62 27.64 -1.83
#